data_AF-A0A847LJ29-F1
#
_entry.id   AF-A0A847LJ29-F1
#
_cell.length_a   1.000
_cell.length_b   1.000
_cell.length_c   1.000
_cell.angle_alpha   90.00
_cell.angle_beta   90.00
_cell.angle_gamma   90.00
#
_symmetry.space_group_name_H-M   'P 1'
#
loop_
_entity.id
_entity.type
_entity.pdbx_description
1 polymer ?
#
loop_
_entity_poly.entity_id
_entity_poly.type
_entity_poly.pdbx_seq_one_letter_code
_entity_poly.pdbx_strand_id
1 'polypeptide(L)'
;MDQDREHIEQEGWRLYQRGVDLDAEGKAEDAISAYREAVRVCPTLPQAHFNLGVDLALQGQSDEAIRALQRAVWLKPEFMNDLMEALDLDYEQRETVINPGWAPALPPRVPSLFGMKRGGNA
;
A
#
# COMPACT_ATOMS: atom_id res chain seq x y z
N MET A 1 8.20 -29.97 -0.57
CA MET A 1 7.07 -29.02 -0.69
C MET A 1 7.44 -27.61 -0.23
N ASP A 2 8.60 -27.37 0.39
CA ASP A 2 9.00 -26.03 0.86
C ASP A 2 9.76 -25.18 -0.17
N GLN A 3 10.52 -25.80 -1.09
CA GLN A 3 11.31 -25.09 -2.12
C GLN A 3 10.47 -24.29 -3.11
N ASP A 4 9.27 -24.77 -3.44
CA ASP A 4 8.38 -24.07 -4.37
C ASP A 4 7.83 -22.78 -3.76
N ARG A 5 7.53 -22.79 -2.45
CA ARG A 5 7.05 -21.61 -1.73
C ARG A 5 8.14 -20.56 -1.59
N GLU A 6 9.36 -20.99 -1.28
CA GLU A 6 10.51 -20.09 -1.17
C GLU A 6 10.83 -19.43 -2.51
N HIS A 7 10.76 -20.19 -3.61
CA HIS A 7 10.98 -19.64 -4.96
C HIS A 7 9.89 -18.62 -5.36
N ILE A 8 8.63 -18.87 -5.00
CA ILE A 8 7.53 -17.91 -5.21
C ILE A 8 7.74 -16.63 -4.40
N GLU A 9 8.17 -16.74 -3.14
CA GLU A 9 8.46 -15.59 -2.29
C GLU A 9 9.67 -14.79 -2.81
N GLN A 10 10.73 -15.47 -3.26
CA GLN A 10 11.90 -14.84 -3.88
C GLN A 10 11.53 -14.09 -5.17
N GLU A 11 10.72 -14.68 -6.03
CA GLU A 11 10.28 -14.04 -7.26
C GLU A 11 9.36 -12.84 -6.97
N GLY A 12 8.47 -12.94 -5.97
CA GLY A 12 7.68 -11.82 -5.49
C GLY A 12 8.55 -10.66 -5.00
N TRP A 13 9.59 -10.95 -4.22
CA TRP A 13 10.56 -9.94 -3.77
C TRP A 13 11.34 -9.31 -4.92
N ARG A 14 11.72 -10.10 -5.93
CA ARG A 14 12.41 -9.58 -7.11
C ARG A 14 11.55 -8.61 -7.90
N LEU A 15 10.27 -8.94 -8.11
CA LEU A 15 9.31 -8.07 -8.78
C LEU A 15 9.06 -6.79 -7.97
N TYR A 16 8.99 -6.90 -6.64
CA TYR A 16 8.92 -5.75 -5.75
C TYR A 16 10.14 -4.82 -5.89
N GLN A 17 11.36 -5.37 -5.86
CA GLN A 17 12.58 -4.56 -6.04
C GLN A 17 12.59 -3.84 -7.39
N ARG A 18 12.14 -4.52 -8.45
CA ARG A 18 11.98 -3.89 -9.77
C ARG A 18 10.99 -2.73 -9.74
N GLY A 19 9.88 -2.85 -9.01
CA GLY A 19 8.93 -1.74 -8.83
C GLY A 19 9.59 -0.54 -8.15
N VAL A 20 10.35 -0.78 -7.08
CA VAL A 20 11.08 0.28 -6.35
C VAL A 20 12.09 0.99 -7.24
N ASP A 21 12.84 0.24 -8.06
CA ASP A 21 13.79 0.82 -9.01
C ASP A 21 13.08 1.69 -10.05
N LEU A 22 11.91 1.25 -10.55
CA LEU A 22 11.11 2.00 -11.51
C LEU A 22 10.53 3.29 -10.91
N ASP A 23 10.09 3.27 -9.64
CA ASP A 23 9.67 4.48 -8.92
C ASP A 23 10.83 5.46 -8.77
N ALA A 24 12.02 4.98 -8.43
CA ALA A 24 13.21 5.81 -8.34
C ALA A 24 13.59 6.45 -9.70
N GLU A 25 13.28 5.78 -10.80
CA GLU A 25 13.41 6.32 -12.17
C GLU A 25 12.26 7.28 -12.56
N GLY A 26 11.22 7.41 -11.74
CA GLY A 26 10.03 8.23 -12.01
C GLY A 26 9.02 7.56 -12.94
N LYS A 27 9.13 6.25 -13.18
CA LYS A 27 8.24 5.45 -14.03
C LYS A 27 7.12 4.80 -13.23
N ALA A 28 6.27 5.62 -12.62
CA ALA A 28 5.21 5.16 -11.71
C ALA A 28 4.25 4.13 -12.33
N GLU A 29 3.91 4.25 -13.62
CA GLU A 29 3.02 3.30 -14.31
C GLU A 29 3.65 1.89 -14.46
N ASP A 30 4.94 1.85 -14.78
CA ASP A 30 5.70 0.60 -14.86
C ASP A 30 5.90 -0.01 -13.46
N ALA A 31 6.12 0.82 -12.43
CA ALA A 31 6.25 0.40 -11.05
C ALA A 31 4.97 -0.25 -10.53
N ILE A 32 3.80 0.37 -10.74
CA ILE A 32 2.49 -0.21 -10.43
C ILE A 32 2.32 -1.58 -11.10
N SER A 33 2.75 -1.71 -12.35
CA SER A 33 2.67 -2.98 -13.06
C SER A 33 3.57 -4.05 -12.42
N ALA A 34 4.79 -3.69 -12.03
CA ALA A 34 5.71 -4.58 -11.32
C ALA A 34 5.18 -4.99 -9.94
N TYR A 35 4.61 -4.06 -9.17
CA TYR A 35 4.00 -4.38 -7.88
C TYR A 35 2.75 -5.26 -8.03
N ARG A 36 1.92 -5.03 -9.06
CA ARG A 36 0.77 -5.91 -9.39
C ARG A 36 1.22 -7.33 -9.69
N GLU A 37 2.32 -7.51 -10.42
CA GLU A 37 2.90 -8.83 -10.63
C GLU A 37 3.44 -9.43 -9.32
N ALA A 38 4.13 -8.62 -8.50
CA ALA A 38 4.65 -9.05 -7.20
C ALA A 38 3.55 -9.58 -6.28
N VAL A 39 2.41 -8.87 -6.17
CA VAL A 39 1.27 -9.33 -5.35
C VAL A 39 0.52 -10.50 -5.97
N ARG A 40 0.60 -10.70 -7.29
CA ARG A 40 0.02 -11.87 -7.98
C ARG A 40 0.84 -13.13 -7.72
N VAL A 41 2.16 -13.01 -7.72
CA VAL A 41 3.09 -14.12 -7.44
C VAL A 41 3.13 -14.40 -5.94
N CYS A 42 3.36 -13.37 -5.13
CA CYS A 42 3.42 -13.44 -3.67
C CYS A 42 2.32 -12.57 -3.05
N PRO A 43 1.09 -13.09 -2.92
CA PRO A 43 -0.03 -12.34 -2.34
C PRO A 43 0.14 -12.05 -0.85
N THR A 44 1.14 -12.67 -0.21
CA THR A 44 1.50 -12.51 1.20
C THR A 44 2.63 -11.50 1.43
N LEU A 45 3.05 -10.75 0.40
CA LEU A 45 4.09 -9.72 0.52
C LEU A 45 3.45 -8.35 0.86
N PRO A 46 3.43 -7.93 2.13
CA PRO A 46 2.75 -6.69 2.53
C PRO A 46 3.42 -5.44 1.95
N GLN A 47 4.74 -5.43 1.75
CA GLN A 47 5.48 -4.30 1.16
C GLN A 47 5.00 -3.99 -0.26
N ALA A 48 4.74 -5.02 -1.07
CA ALA A 48 4.25 -4.84 -2.44
C ALA A 48 2.81 -4.30 -2.47
N HIS A 49 1.94 -4.76 -1.56
CA HIS A 49 0.59 -4.21 -1.40
C HIS A 49 0.62 -2.75 -0.94
N PHE A 50 1.55 -2.40 -0.04
CA PHE A 50 1.70 -1.04 0.46
C PHE A 50 2.14 -0.07 -0.65
N ASN A 51 3.26 -0.37 -1.33
CA ASN A 51 3.77 0.50 -2.39
C ASN A 51 2.79 0.61 -3.56
N LEU A 52 2.17 -0.51 -3.97
CA LEU A 52 1.09 -0.49 -4.96
C LEU A 52 -0.03 0.47 -4.54
N GLY A 53 -0.41 0.43 -3.27
CA GLY A 53 -1.43 1.31 -2.72
C GLY A 53 -1.05 2.78 -2.76
N VAL A 54 0.18 3.11 -2.38
CA VAL A 54 0.72 4.48 -2.41
C VAL A 54 0.76 5.00 -3.85
N ASP A 55 1.28 4.25 -4.81
CA ASP A 55 1.40 4.74 -6.19
C ASP A 55 0.05 4.87 -6.89
N LEU A 56 -0.87 3.94 -6.64
CA LEU A 56 -2.25 4.05 -7.11
C LEU A 56 -2.91 5.31 -6.54
N ALA A 57 -2.67 5.62 -5.26
CA ALA A 57 -3.16 6.84 -4.64
C ALA A 57 -2.56 8.09 -5.31
N LEU A 58 -1.25 8.07 -5.61
CA LEU A 58 -0.56 9.16 -6.30
C LEU A 58 -1.12 9.39 -7.71
N GLN A 59 -1.57 8.34 -8.40
CA GLN A 59 -2.23 8.44 -9.70
C GLN A 59 -3.73 8.79 -9.62
N GLY A 60 -4.27 9.00 -8.42
CA GLY A 60 -5.68 9.32 -8.21
C GLY A 60 -6.63 8.10 -8.27
N GLN A 61 -6.09 6.88 -8.31
CA GLN A 61 -6.87 5.63 -8.28
C GLN A 61 -7.20 5.23 -6.83
N SER A 62 -7.90 6.11 -6.11
CA SER A 62 -8.13 6.00 -4.67
C SER A 62 -8.82 4.71 -4.23
N ASP A 63 -9.78 4.19 -5.01
CA ASP A 63 -10.51 2.97 -4.65
C ASP A 63 -9.62 1.71 -4.66
N GLU A 64 -8.72 1.62 -5.63
CA GLU A 64 -7.81 0.47 -5.75
C GLU A 64 -6.65 0.59 -4.76
N ALA A 65 -6.16 1.81 -4.54
CA ALA A 65 -5.17 2.13 -3.52
C ALA A 65 -5.60 1.65 -2.14
N ILE A 66 -6.82 1.98 -1.73
CA ILE A 66 -7.34 1.61 -0.41
C ILE A 66 -7.41 0.10 -0.24
N ARG A 67 -7.83 -0.64 -1.28
CA ARG A 67 -7.88 -2.11 -1.23
C ARG A 67 -6.50 -2.72 -1.07
N ALA A 68 -5.50 -2.20 -1.78
CA ALA A 68 -4.12 -2.66 -1.68
C ALA A 68 -3.55 -2.39 -0.28
N LEU A 69 -3.71 -1.17 0.23
CA LEU A 69 -3.26 -0.80 1.56
C LEU A 69 -3.95 -1.61 2.67
N GLN A 70 -5.26 -1.84 2.56
CA GLN A 70 -6.00 -2.72 3.48
C GLN A 70 -5.41 -4.12 3.52
N ARG A 71 -4.98 -4.65 2.37
CA ARG A 71 -4.34 -5.96 2.30
C ARG A 71 -2.97 -5.96 2.95
N ALA A 72 -2.18 -4.91 2.79
CA ALA A 72 -0.90 -4.75 3.48
C ALA A 72 -1.07 -4.77 5.01
N VAL A 73 -2.05 -4.03 5.54
CA VAL A 73 -2.35 -3.99 6.97
C VAL A 73 -2.88 -5.34 7.49
N TRP A 74 -3.72 -6.02 6.70
CA TRP A 74 -4.21 -7.35 7.07
C TRP A 74 -3.08 -8.38 7.19
N LEU A 75 -2.07 -8.31 6.32
CA LEU A 75 -0.90 -9.18 6.36
C LEU A 75 0.07 -8.79 7.47
N LYS A 76 0.29 -7.49 7.67
CA LYS A 76 1.15 -6.93 8.70
C LYS A 76 0.50 -5.68 9.30
N PRO A 77 -0.08 -5.80 10.51
CA PRO A 77 -0.68 -4.67 11.22
C PRO A 77 0.29 -3.51 11.52
N GLU A 78 1.61 -3.74 11.41
CA GLU A 78 2.63 -2.69 11.53
C GLU A 78 2.43 -1.56 10.50
N PHE A 79 2.00 -1.91 9.27
CA PHE A 79 1.69 -0.93 8.22
C PHE A 79 0.44 -0.11 8.50
N MET A 80 -0.29 -0.39 9.60
CA MET A 80 -1.48 0.38 9.96
C MET A 80 -1.14 1.83 10.25
N ASN A 81 0.02 2.10 10.88
CA ASN A 81 0.45 3.46 11.13
C ASN A 81 0.72 4.19 9.81
N ASP A 82 1.41 3.53 8.87
CA ASP A 82 1.71 4.09 7.55
C ASP A 82 0.44 4.30 6.71
N LEU A 83 -0.55 3.40 6.83
CA LEU A 83 -1.88 3.57 6.20
C LEU A 83 -2.63 4.76 6.79
N MET A 84 -2.58 4.95 8.11
CA MET A 84 -3.23 6.07 8.78
C MET A 84 -2.59 7.39 8.37
N GLU A 85 -1.26 7.45 8.23
CA GLU A 85 -0.55 8.61 7.67
C GLU A 85 -0.96 8.86 6.22
N ALA A 86 -0.99 7.81 5.39
CA ALA A 86 -1.38 7.93 3.98
C ALA A 86 -2.83 8.42 3.82
N LEU A 87 -3.75 8.09 4.73
CA LEU A 87 -5.15 8.49 4.66
C LEU A 87 -5.49 9.73 5.50
N ASP A 88 -4.50 10.38 6.12
CA ASP A 88 -4.69 11.50 7.06
C ASP A 88 -5.72 11.17 8.16
N LEU A 89 -5.67 9.92 8.65
CA LEU A 89 -6.57 9.42 9.69
C LEU A 89 -5.95 9.64 11.06
N ASP A 90 -6.60 10.46 11.87
CA ASP A 90 -6.18 10.70 13.24
C ASP A 90 -6.24 9.43 14.11
N TYR A 91 -5.24 9.31 14.97
CA TYR A 91 -5.02 8.18 15.89
C TYR A 91 -6.20 7.93 16.84
N GLU A 92 -7.09 8.90 17.06
CA GLU A 92 -8.32 8.72 17.86
C GLU A 92 -9.26 7.64 17.29
N GLN A 93 -9.19 7.33 15.98
CA GLN A 93 -10.02 6.29 15.37
C GLN A 93 -9.37 4.89 15.39
N ARG A 94 -8.15 4.75 15.94
CA ARG A 94 -7.35 3.51 15.90
C ARG A 94 -8.02 2.31 16.59
N GLU A 95 -8.80 2.53 17.63
CA GLU A 95 -9.51 1.46 18.36
C GLU A 95 -10.62 0.81 17.52
N THR A 96 -11.26 1.58 16.61
CA THR A 96 -12.23 1.05 15.64
C THR A 96 -11.57 0.14 14.60
N VAL A 97 -10.29 0.37 14.29
CA VAL A 97 -9.55 -0.33 13.23
C VAL A 97 -9.04 -1.72 13.66
N ILE A 98 -8.78 -1.88 14.97
CA ILE A 98 -8.12 -3.06 15.54
C ILE A 98 -9.10 -4.22 15.84
N ASN A 99 -10.42 -3.99 15.83
CA ASN A 99 -11.41 -4.99 16.25
C ASN A 99 -11.95 -5.79 15.04
N PRO A 100 -11.76 -7.12 14.91
CA PRO A 100 -11.82 -7.86 13.63
C PRO A 100 -13.22 -8.11 13.03
N GLY A 101 -14.20 -7.24 13.29
CA GLY A 101 -15.55 -7.30 12.73
C GLY A 101 -15.96 -6.10 11.86
N TRP A 102 -15.06 -5.15 11.61
CA TRP A 102 -15.45 -3.82 11.16
C TRP A 102 -15.05 -3.55 9.69
N ALA A 103 -16.04 -3.45 8.84
CA ALA A 103 -16.14 -2.27 8.01
C ALA A 103 -17.62 -1.93 8.01
N PRO A 104 -17.96 -0.65 8.19
CA PRO A 104 -18.54 -0.03 7.02
C PRO A 104 -18.02 1.38 6.81
N ALA A 105 -17.84 1.69 5.52
CA ALA A 105 -17.66 3.02 4.97
C ALA A 105 -16.44 3.78 5.54
N LEU A 106 -15.38 3.82 4.73
CA LEU A 106 -14.50 4.99 4.68
C LEU A 106 -15.35 6.25 4.90
N PRO A 107 -14.95 7.19 5.77
CA PRO A 107 -15.71 8.42 5.95
C PRO A 107 -15.96 9.05 4.57
N PRO A 108 -17.19 9.50 4.27
CA PRO A 108 -17.50 10.05 2.96
C PRO A 108 -16.62 11.29 2.76
N ARG A 109 -15.69 11.17 1.80
CA ARG A 109 -14.57 12.08 1.52
C ARG A 109 -13.49 12.07 2.60
N VAL A 110 -12.48 11.22 2.39
CA VAL A 110 -11.10 11.63 2.69
C VAL A 110 -10.86 12.97 1.97
N PRO A 111 -10.59 14.08 2.70
CA PRO A 111 -10.03 15.26 2.07
C PRO A 111 -8.78 14.79 1.33
N SER A 112 -8.71 15.13 0.04
CA SER A 112 -7.67 14.74 -0.90
C SER A 112 -6.36 14.27 -0.25
N LEU A 113 -5.91 13.08 -0.64
CA LEU A 113 -4.53 12.53 -0.56
C LEU A 113 -3.42 13.52 -1.01
N PHE A 114 -3.79 14.74 -1.42
CA PHE A 114 -2.99 15.78 -2.05
C PHE A 114 -3.31 17.16 -1.47
N GLY A 115 -3.38 17.24 -0.13
CA GLY A 115 -3.77 18.44 0.60
C GLY A 115 -2.69 19.14 1.43
N MET A 116 -1.46 18.63 1.54
CA MET A 116 -0.41 19.32 2.32
C MET A 116 0.76 19.74 1.44
N LYS A 117 0.64 20.99 1.00
CA LYS A 117 1.71 21.91 0.65
C LYS A 117 2.98 21.54 1.43
N ARG A 118 4.05 21.15 0.73
CA ARG A 118 5.41 21.13 1.29
C ARG A 118 5.59 22.45 2.05
N GLY A 119 5.62 22.37 3.38
CA GLY A 119 5.94 23.50 4.23
C GLY A 119 7.28 24.03 3.77
N GLY A 120 7.27 25.24 3.19
CA GLY A 120 8.49 25.96 2.91
C GLY A 120 9.18 26.19 4.24
N ASN A 121 10.38 25.65 4.38
CA ASN A 121 11.28 26.07 5.44
C ASN A 121 11.80 27.46 5.05
N ALA A 122 11.47 28.43 5.89
CA ALA A 122 12.08 29.75 5.93
C ALA A 122 13.51 29.67 6.50
#